data_AF-A0A525KWA0-F1
#
_entry.id   AF-A0A525KWA0-F1
#
_cell.length_a   1.000
_cell.length_b   1.000
_cell.length_c   1.000
_cell.angle_alpha   90.00
_cell.angle_beta   90.00
_cell.angle_gamma   90.00
#
_symmetry.space_group_name_H-M   'P 1'
#
loop_
_entity.id
_entity.type
_entity.pdbx_description
1 polymer ?
#
loop_
_entity_poly.entity_id
_entity_poly.type
_entity_poly.pdbx_seq_one_letter_code
_entity_poly.pdbx_strand_id
1 'polypeptide(L)' 'QAGEAKLTEVLKGAGFSRVRRATEGPFNMVLEARP' A
#
# COMPACT_ATOMS: atom_id res chain seq x y z
N GLN A 1 5.67 4.61 9.41
CA GLN A 1 5.12 4.84 8.05
C GLN A 1 3.61 5.05 8.15
N ALA A 2 3.19 6.22 8.64
CA ALA A 2 1.76 6.54 8.80
C ALA A 2 1.03 6.64 7.44
N GLY A 3 1.76 7.03 6.38
CA GLY A 3 1.26 7.06 5.01
C GLY A 3 0.89 5.67 4.48
N GLU A 4 1.78 4.68 4.62
CA GLU A 4 1.47 3.30 4.20
C GLU A 4 0.22 2.73 4.87
N ALA A 5 0.06 2.93 6.19
CA ALA A 5 -1.10 2.42 6.92
C ALA A 5 -2.41 3.00 6.35
N LYS A 6 -2.46 4.32 6.16
CA LYS A 6 -3.61 5.02 5.57
C LYS A 6 -3.91 4.53 4.15
N LEU A 7 -2.87 4.38 3.32
CA LEU A 7 -3.02 3.88 1.95
C LEU A 7 -3.52 2.43 1.93
N THR A 8 -3.04 1.59 2.86
CA THR A 8 -3.47 0.21 2.99
C THR A 8 -4.94 0.11 3.37
N GLU A 9 -5.43 0.95 4.29
CA GLU A 9 -6.86 1.00 4.64
C GLU A 9 -7.73 1.38 3.44
N VAL A 10 -7.33 2.41 2.68
CA VAL A 10 -8.05 2.84 1.46
C VAL A 10 -8.08 1.71 0.43
N LEU A 11 -6.95 1.03 0.19
CA LEU A 11 -6.87 -0.07 -0.77
C LEU A 11 -7.73 -1.28 -0.35
N LYS A 12 -7.76 -1.62 0.94
CA LYS A 12 -8.64 -2.67 1.47
C LYS A 12 -10.12 -2.30 1.29
N GLY A 13 -10.48 -1.05 1.58
CA GLY A 13 -11.84 -0.54 1.32
C GLY A 13 -12.23 -0.55 -0.16
N ALA A 14 -11.26 -0.46 -1.06
CA ALA A 14 -11.45 -0.54 -2.51
C ALA A 14 -11.53 -1.99 -3.05
N GLY A 15 -11.47 -3.01 -2.18
CA GLY A 15 -11.66 -4.41 -2.57
C GLY A 15 -10.36 -5.18 -2.84
N PHE A 16 -9.18 -4.62 -2.54
CA PHE A 16 -7.93 -5.38 -2.60
C PHE A 16 -7.69 -6.13 -1.30
N SER A 17 -7.65 -7.47 -1.33
CA SER A 17 -7.42 -8.28 -0.12
C SER A 17 -5.95 -8.36 0.29
N ARG A 18 -5.01 -8.19 -0.66
CA ARG A 18 -3.57 -8.30 -0.41
C ARG A 18 -2.85 -7.03 -0.83
N VAL A 19 -2.34 -6.29 0.15
CA VAL A 19 -1.52 -5.09 -0.03
C VAL A 19 -0.14 -5.35 0.59
N ARG A 20 0.93 -5.07 -0.14
CA ARG A 20 2.30 -5.15 0.39
C ARG A 20 3.18 -4.04 -0.19
N ARG A 21 4.19 -3.63 0.56
CA ARG A 21 5.29 -2.82 0.03
C ARG A 21 6.14 -3.66 -0.91
N ALA A 22 6.26 -3.22 -2.16
CA ALA A 22 7.09 -3.87 -3.17
C ALA A 22 8.53 -3.33 -3.14
N THR A 23 8.67 -2.01 -2.97
CA THR A 23 9.97 -1.34 -2.82
C THR A 23 9.79 0.01 -2.11
N GLU A 24 10.86 0.50 -1.49
CA GLU A 24 10.97 1.84 -0.91
C GLU A 24 12.35 2.42 -1.25
N GLY A 25 12.35 3.66 -1.71
CA GLY A 25 13.54 4.47 -1.96
C GLY A 25 13.52 5.76 -1.16
N PRO A 26 14.51 6.66 -1.35
CA PRO A 26 14.65 7.87 -0.53
C PRO A 26 13.48 8.86 -0.65
N PHE A 27 12.76 8.82 -1.78
CA PHE A 27 11.70 9.80 -2.09
C PHE A 27 10.33 9.16 -2.29
N ASN A 28 10.27 7.85 -2.52
CA ASN A 28 9.10 7.18 -3.03
C ASN A 28 8.99 5.75 -2.51
N MET A 29 7.75 5.28 -2.47
CA MET A 29 7.38 3.93 -2.06
C MET A 29 6.38 3.38 -3.06
N VAL A 30 6.52 2.11 -3.41
CA VAL A 30 5.59 1.40 -4.30
C VAL A 30 4.87 0.32 -3.50
N LEU A 31 3.54 0.35 -3.55
CA LEU A 31 2.68 -0.68 -2.98
C LEU A 31 2.11 -1.55 -4.11
N GLU A 32 2.19 -2.87 -3.94
CA GLU A 32 1.47 -3.82 -4.78
C GLU A 32 0.15 -4.17 -4.09
N ALA A 33 -0.96 -4.07 -4.83
CA ALA A 33 -2.30 -4.45 -4.37
C ALA A 33 -2.89 -5.51 -5.31
N ARG A 34 -3.46 -6.58 -4.74
CA ARG A 34 -4.14 -7.64 -5.49
C ARG A 34 -5.54 -7.86 -4.90
N PRO A 35 -6.56 -8.15 -5.75
CA PRO A 35 -7.89 -8.53 -5.30
C PRO A 35 -7.82 -9.65 -4.26
#